data_AF-A0AAI9TC46-F1
#
_entry.id   AF-A0AAI9TC46-F1
#
_cell.length_a   1.000
_cell.length_b   1.000
_cell.length_c   1.000
_cell.angle_alpha   90.00
_cell.angle_beta   90.00
_cell.angle_gamma   90.00
#
_symmetry.space_group_name_H-M   'P 1'
#
loop_
_entity.id
_entity.type
_entity.pdbx_description
1 polymer ?
#
loop_
_entity_poly.entity_id
_entity_poly.type
_entity_poly.pdbx_seq_one_letter_code
_entity_poly.pdbx_strand_id
1 'polypeptide(L)'
;MANIFRRLLRSIIMSRREAAALAQIEELSRAIDASCKFQIELHLWLAEHNFILAHSTSSNPTLGIPPFQSDSHSLSDIPRTISPTGITPTSINGIWLCAYSGSLLVDAEERWRRDEPELAMELASQVISQNPFLCELDEMRCRLFIAAVQHSLCQYEDSMTSLETVVQINTCYTVLNNPESSIIAGITQFIKGMNLMKYERFPEAYTSLTRALHIPGYSEKIREVQRQAVIGFTCIEAAEFDHSPEASTHALLDWEDSELVNTDSS
;
A
#
# COMPACT_ATOMS: atom_id res chain seq x y z
N MET A 1 -27.88 -66.81 -1.16
CA MET A 1 -27.42 -65.67 -0.32
C MET A 1 -26.01 -65.15 -0.66
N ALA A 2 -25.05 -65.97 -1.12
CA ALA A 2 -23.66 -65.54 -1.37
C ALA A 2 -23.45 -64.50 -2.50
N ASN A 3 -24.40 -64.35 -3.45
CA ASN A 3 -24.28 -63.39 -4.57
C ASN A 3 -24.70 -61.96 -4.20
N ILE A 4 -25.61 -61.80 -3.23
CA ILE A 4 -26.07 -60.49 -2.75
C ILE A 4 -24.97 -59.82 -1.92
N PHE A 5 -24.34 -60.60 -1.04
CA PHE A 5 -23.19 -60.15 -0.26
C PHE A 5 -22.00 -59.72 -1.14
N ARG A 6 -21.71 -60.44 -2.22
CA ARG A 6 -20.64 -60.05 -3.17
C ARG A 6 -20.93 -58.75 -3.91
N ARG A 7 -22.20 -58.48 -4.27
CA ARG A 7 -22.60 -57.21 -4.90
C ARG A 7 -22.51 -56.03 -3.92
N LEU A 8 -22.96 -56.22 -2.68
CA LEU A 8 -22.85 -55.20 -1.62
C LEU A 8 -21.38 -54.89 -1.30
N LEU A 9 -20.52 -55.91 -1.19
CA LEU A 9 -19.09 -55.70 -0.92
C LEU A 9 -18.42 -54.91 -2.05
N ARG A 10 -18.73 -55.22 -3.32
CA ARG A 10 -18.20 -54.46 -4.46
C ARG A 10 -18.70 -53.01 -4.48
N SER A 11 -19.97 -52.77 -4.17
CA SER A 11 -20.53 -51.42 -4.09
C SER A 11 -19.88 -50.59 -2.98
N ILE A 12 -19.63 -51.19 -1.81
CA ILE A 12 -18.94 -50.52 -0.69
C ILE A 12 -17.47 -50.23 -1.04
N ILE A 13 -16.78 -51.15 -1.72
CA ILE A 13 -15.39 -50.96 -2.15
C ILE A 13 -15.29 -49.85 -3.20
N MET A 14 -16.24 -49.77 -4.14
CA MET A 14 -16.28 -48.70 -5.15
C MET A 14 -16.61 -47.35 -4.53
N SER A 15 -17.61 -47.27 -3.65
CA SER A 15 -17.94 -46.05 -2.89
C SER A 15 -16.76 -45.55 -2.04
N ARG A 16 -15.99 -46.46 -1.42
CA ARG A 16 -14.75 -46.10 -0.70
C ARG A 16 -13.64 -45.59 -1.62
N ARG A 17 -13.52 -46.13 -2.84
CA ARG A 17 -12.56 -45.65 -3.83
C ARG A 17 -12.93 -44.27 -4.37
N GLU A 18 -14.22 -44.01 -4.61
CA GLU A 18 -14.72 -42.69 -5.03
C GLU A 18 -14.53 -41.65 -3.91
N ALA A 19 -14.83 -42.00 -2.66
CA ALA A 19 -14.57 -41.12 -1.52
C ALA A 19 -13.07 -40.83 -1.31
N ALA A 20 -12.20 -41.84 -1.52
CA ALA A 20 -10.75 -41.65 -1.47
C ALA A 20 -10.22 -40.78 -2.62
N ALA A 21 -10.79 -40.91 -3.83
CA ALA A 21 -10.45 -40.05 -4.96
C ALA A 21 -10.89 -38.59 -4.73
N LEU A 22 -12.09 -38.37 -4.18
CA LEU A 22 -12.56 -37.03 -3.82
C LEU A 22 -11.68 -36.38 -2.73
N ALA A 23 -11.27 -37.14 -1.72
CA ALA A 23 -10.35 -36.65 -0.68
C ALA A 23 -8.98 -36.27 -1.27
N GLN A 24 -8.46 -37.04 -2.23
CA GLN A 24 -7.22 -36.72 -2.94
C GLN A 24 -7.34 -35.46 -3.81
N ILE A 25 -8.48 -35.26 -4.48
CA ILE A 25 -8.74 -34.05 -5.27
C ILE A 25 -8.81 -32.82 -4.37
N GLU A 26 -9.47 -32.93 -3.21
CA GLU A 26 -9.56 -31.82 -2.25
C GLU A 26 -8.20 -31.51 -1.61
N GLU A 27 -7.39 -32.54 -1.32
CA GLU A 27 -6.01 -32.37 -0.84
C GLU A 27 -5.12 -31.72 -1.91
N LEU A 28 -5.24 -32.13 -3.17
CA LEU A 28 -4.55 -31.52 -4.29
C LEU A 28 -4.97 -30.06 -4.49
N SER A 29 -6.27 -29.75 -4.41
CA SER A 29 -6.78 -28.38 -4.48
C SER A 29 -6.20 -27.51 -3.37
N ARG A 30 -6.18 -28.00 -2.12
CA ARG A 30 -5.57 -27.29 -0.99
C ARG A 30 -4.07 -27.09 -1.19
N ALA A 31 -3.36 -28.07 -1.76
CA ALA A 31 -1.94 -27.96 -2.05
C ALA A 31 -1.65 -26.94 -3.17
N ILE A 32 -2.48 -26.89 -4.21
CA ILE A 32 -2.41 -25.88 -5.28
C ILE A 32 -2.66 -24.50 -4.70
N ASP A 33 -3.72 -24.30 -3.91
CA ASP A 33 -4.02 -23.01 -3.27
C ASP A 33 -2.86 -22.54 -2.37
N ALA A 34 -2.28 -23.44 -1.58
CA ALA A 34 -1.13 -23.14 -0.74
C ALA A 34 0.11 -22.78 -1.57
N SER A 35 0.34 -23.47 -2.69
CA SER A 35 1.44 -23.19 -3.61
C SER A 35 1.24 -21.83 -4.32
N CYS A 36 0.03 -21.52 -4.79
CA CYS A 36 -0.29 -20.23 -5.38
C CYS A 36 -0.12 -19.09 -4.37
N LYS A 37 -0.56 -19.29 -3.13
CA LYS A 37 -0.34 -18.33 -2.04
C LYS A 37 1.16 -18.12 -1.77
N PHE A 38 1.93 -19.21 -1.70
CA PHE A 38 3.38 -19.13 -1.51
C PHE A 38 4.07 -18.42 -2.68
N GLN A 39 3.64 -18.67 -3.92
CA GLN A 39 4.19 -18.01 -5.10
C GLN A 39 3.86 -16.51 -5.12
N ILE A 40 2.66 -16.12 -4.72
CA ILE A 40 2.28 -14.71 -4.54
C ILE A 40 3.12 -14.07 -3.44
N GLU A 41 3.30 -14.73 -2.29
CA GLU A 41 4.15 -14.25 -1.19
C GLU A 41 5.62 -14.12 -1.62
N LEU A 42 6.13 -15.06 -2.41
CA LEU A 42 7.49 -15.02 -2.95
C LEU A 42 7.65 -13.89 -3.97
N HIS A 43 6.69 -13.69 -4.88
CA HIS A 43 6.71 -12.56 -5.81
C HIS A 43 6.60 -11.22 -5.10
N LEU A 44 5.73 -11.13 -4.08
CA LEU A 44 5.64 -9.95 -3.22
C LEU A 44 7.00 -9.65 -2.57
N TRP A 45 7.66 -10.68 -2.04
CA TRP A 45 8.97 -10.55 -1.40
C TRP A 45 10.08 -10.16 -2.39
N LEU A 46 10.09 -10.74 -3.59
CA LEU A 46 11.04 -10.41 -4.65
C LEU A 46 10.83 -8.98 -5.17
N ALA A 47 9.58 -8.55 -5.35
CA ALA A 47 9.27 -7.21 -5.80
C ALA A 47 9.55 -6.16 -4.71
N GLU A 48 9.30 -6.47 -3.44
CA GLU A 48 9.79 -5.68 -2.30
C GLU A 48 11.31 -5.53 -2.34
N HIS A 49 12.05 -6.62 -2.60
CA HIS A 49 13.50 -6.57 -2.76
C HIS A 49 13.93 -5.75 -3.97
N ASN A 50 13.22 -5.82 -5.10
CA ASN A 50 13.49 -5.01 -6.29
C ASN A 50 13.25 -3.51 -6.02
N PHE A 51 12.23 -3.14 -5.25
CA PHE A 51 12.03 -1.76 -4.81
C PHE A 51 13.20 -1.28 -3.94
N ILE A 52 13.66 -2.09 -2.98
CA ILE A 52 14.81 -1.77 -2.13
C ILE A 52 16.09 -1.59 -2.97
N LEU A 53 16.30 -2.44 -3.98
CA LEU A 53 17.44 -2.33 -4.90
C LEU A 53 17.37 -1.08 -5.77
N ALA A 54 16.20 -0.74 -6.32
CA ALA A 54 16.00 0.48 -7.10
C ALA A 54 16.25 1.76 -6.28
N HIS A 55 16.03 1.73 -4.96
CA HIS A 55 16.39 2.84 -4.07
C HIS A 55 17.91 3.00 -3.90
N SER A 56 18.64 1.87 -3.88
CA SER A 56 20.08 1.86 -3.61
C SER A 56 20.89 2.41 -4.78
N THR A 57 20.37 2.33 -6.01
CA THR A 57 21.03 2.83 -7.22
C THR A 57 20.68 4.30 -7.54
N SER A 58 19.66 4.87 -6.90
CA SER A 58 19.14 6.23 -7.19
C SER A 58 19.57 7.30 -6.19
N SER A 59 20.16 6.97 -5.04
CA SER A 59 20.41 7.96 -3.98
C SER A 59 21.81 8.60 -4.04
N ASN A 60 21.87 9.88 -4.43
CA ASN A 60 22.85 10.84 -3.92
C ASN A 60 22.63 10.99 -2.39
N PRO A 61 23.67 11.08 -1.56
CA PRO A 61 23.52 11.18 -0.12
C PRO A 61 23.17 12.63 0.23
N THR A 62 21.93 12.90 0.61
CA THR A 62 21.58 14.20 1.20
C THR A 62 20.75 13.97 2.46
N LEU A 63 21.44 14.22 3.58
CA LEU A 63 20.96 14.43 4.95
C LEU A 63 19.96 13.38 5.45
N GLY A 64 20.52 12.28 5.95
CA GLY A 64 19.81 11.34 6.80
C GLY A 64 19.24 12.03 8.03
N ILE A 65 17.92 12.10 8.08
CA ILE A 65 17.19 12.24 9.34
C ILE A 65 17.52 10.98 10.14
N PRO A 66 18.08 11.09 11.36
CA PRO A 66 18.42 9.90 12.12
C PRO A 66 17.12 9.13 12.43
N PRO A 67 17.12 7.79 12.29
CA PRO A 67 16.04 6.99 12.84
C PRO A 67 15.96 7.29 14.33
N PHE A 68 14.73 7.45 14.83
CA PHE A 68 14.46 7.58 16.26
C PHE A 68 15.28 6.51 17.02
N GLN A 69 16.28 6.96 17.77
CA GLN A 69 16.96 6.11 18.73
C GLN A 69 15.93 5.86 19.83
N SER A 70 15.37 4.65 19.85
CA SER A 70 14.70 4.11 21.02
C SER A 70 15.78 3.87 22.08
N ASP A 71 16.19 4.95 22.75
CA ASP A 71 17.02 4.85 23.93
C ASP A 71 16.16 4.25 25.05
N SER A 72 16.40 2.96 25.25
CA SER A 72 16.00 2.19 26.41
C SER A 72 16.66 2.78 27.67
N HIS A 73 16.09 3.85 28.21
CA HIS A 73 16.36 4.27 29.57
C HIS A 73 15.07 4.27 30.38
N SER A 74 14.97 3.23 31.22
CA SER A 74 14.05 3.13 32.35
C SER A 74 14.15 4.40 33.19
N LEU A 75 13.08 5.20 33.25
CA LEU A 75 12.84 6.14 34.34
C LEU A 75 11.35 6.52 34.43
N SER A 76 10.73 5.92 35.44
CA SER A 76 9.48 6.26 36.13
C SER A 76 8.14 6.09 35.42
N ASP A 77 7.39 5.14 35.97
CA ASP A 77 5.95 4.95 35.90
C ASP A 77 5.18 6.20 36.35
N ILE A 78 4.87 7.08 35.40
CA ILE A 78 3.66 7.89 35.49
C ILE A 78 2.92 7.70 34.16
N PRO A 79 1.81 6.95 34.12
CA PRO A 79 0.96 6.97 32.94
C PRO A 79 0.33 8.36 32.90
N ARG A 80 0.89 9.27 32.10
CA ARG A 80 0.12 10.41 31.60
C ARG A 80 -0.83 9.87 30.54
N THR A 81 -1.88 9.22 31.02
CA THR A 81 -3.14 9.03 30.34
C THR A 81 -3.72 10.42 30.11
N ILE A 82 -3.27 11.10 29.06
CA ILE A 82 -4.06 12.16 28.44
C ILE A 82 -4.83 11.46 27.35
N SER A 83 -5.92 10.81 27.75
CA SER A 83 -6.99 10.46 26.82
C SER A 83 -7.39 11.76 26.13
N PRO A 84 -7.26 11.92 24.80
CA PRO A 84 -7.89 13.03 24.12
C PRO A 84 -9.39 12.74 24.16
N THR A 85 -10.06 13.29 25.16
CA THR A 85 -11.51 13.23 25.29
C THR A 85 -12.11 13.99 24.09
N GLY A 86 -12.59 13.28 23.08
CA GLY A 86 -13.63 13.76 22.17
C GLY A 86 -13.24 14.28 20.79
N ILE A 87 -11.97 14.24 20.35
CA ILE A 87 -11.64 14.56 18.95
C ILE A 87 -11.63 13.27 18.13
N THR A 88 -12.73 12.97 17.43
CA THR A 88 -12.71 11.99 16.34
C THR A 88 -11.77 12.52 15.25
N PRO A 89 -10.66 11.84 14.93
CA PRO A 89 -9.78 12.28 13.86
C PRO A 89 -10.56 12.30 12.54
N THR A 90 -10.47 13.41 11.81
CA THR A 90 -11.09 13.50 10.48
C THR A 90 -10.39 12.54 9.54
N SER A 91 -11.14 11.57 9.02
CA SER A 91 -10.68 10.65 7.99
C SER A 91 -11.17 11.11 6.63
N ILE A 92 -10.24 11.38 5.71
CA ILE A 92 -10.52 11.75 4.32
C ILE A 92 -10.02 10.60 3.46
N ASN A 93 -10.94 9.75 2.97
CA ASN A 93 -10.62 8.59 2.14
C ASN A 93 -9.50 7.69 2.71
N GLY A 94 -9.53 7.42 4.01
CA GLY A 94 -8.49 6.62 4.70
C GLY A 94 -7.20 7.38 5.04
N ILE A 95 -7.15 8.69 4.84
CA ILE A 95 -6.12 9.60 5.37
C ILE A 95 -6.62 10.15 6.71
N TRP A 96 -5.93 9.87 7.81
CA TRP A 96 -6.18 10.43 9.14
C TRP A 96 -5.30 11.64 9.43
N LEU A 97 -5.91 12.82 9.37
CA LEU A 97 -5.20 14.02 9.81
C LEU A 97 -5.12 13.97 11.35
N CYS A 98 -3.92 13.89 11.91
CA CYS A 98 -3.72 13.89 13.36
C CYS A 98 -4.19 15.23 13.94
N ALA A 99 -5.46 15.28 14.33
CA ALA A 99 -6.09 16.43 14.95
C ALA A 99 -5.68 16.53 16.42
N TYR A 100 -4.45 17.01 16.67
CA TYR A 100 -4.03 17.41 18.01
C TYR A 100 -4.36 18.88 18.34
N SER A 101 -5.07 19.59 17.46
CA SER A 101 -5.26 21.03 17.61
C SER A 101 -6.71 21.40 17.33
N GLY A 102 -7.48 21.59 18.41
CA GLY A 102 -8.82 22.14 18.33
C GLY A 102 -8.81 23.56 17.74
N SER A 103 -9.85 23.85 16.96
CA SER A 103 -10.31 25.14 16.41
C SER A 103 -9.98 25.50 14.96
N LEU A 104 -8.78 25.25 14.43
CA LEU A 104 -8.40 25.88 13.15
C LEU A 104 -9.17 25.34 11.93
N LEU A 105 -9.31 24.02 11.82
CA LEU A 105 -9.92 23.37 10.67
C LEU A 105 -11.35 22.90 10.95
N VAL A 106 -11.94 23.23 12.09
CA VAL A 106 -13.23 22.69 12.52
C VAL A 106 -14.33 22.96 11.49
N ASP A 107 -14.38 24.19 10.96
CA ASP A 107 -15.38 24.55 9.94
C ASP A 107 -15.13 23.83 8.61
N ALA A 108 -13.86 23.70 8.20
CA ALA A 108 -13.47 22.99 6.99
C ALA A 108 -13.79 21.48 7.09
N GLU A 109 -13.46 20.86 8.21
CA GLU A 109 -13.77 19.45 8.52
C GLU A 109 -15.28 19.21 8.57
N GLU A 110 -16.06 20.15 9.12
CA GLU A 110 -17.51 20.08 9.10
C GLU A 110 -18.09 20.12 7.68
N ARG A 111 -17.56 20.97 6.80
CA ARG A 111 -17.98 20.99 5.39
C ARG A 111 -17.60 19.71 4.67
N TRP A 112 -16.40 19.17 4.93
CA TRP A 112 -16.01 17.86 4.42
C TRP A 112 -16.99 16.76 4.85
N ARG A 113 -17.39 16.74 6.14
CA ARG A 113 -18.39 15.77 6.65
C ARG A 113 -19.78 15.90 6.02
N ARG A 114 -20.11 17.06 5.45
CA ARG A 114 -21.36 17.33 4.75
C ARG A 114 -21.29 17.03 3.24
N ASP A 115 -20.20 16.43 2.78
CA ASP A 115 -19.96 16.17 1.36
C ASP A 115 -19.87 17.48 0.54
N GLU A 116 -19.30 18.54 1.14
CA GLU A 116 -19.04 19.83 0.51
C GLU A 116 -17.52 20.08 0.37
N PRO A 117 -16.81 19.33 -0.49
CA PRO A 117 -15.35 19.32 -0.53
C PRO A 117 -14.74 20.63 -1.05
N GLU A 118 -15.37 21.31 -2.01
CA GLU A 118 -14.89 22.59 -2.53
C GLU A 118 -14.93 23.67 -1.43
N LEU A 119 -16.03 23.72 -0.67
CA LEU A 119 -16.17 24.67 0.42
C LEU A 119 -15.26 24.34 1.60
N ALA A 120 -15.01 23.06 1.86
CA ALA A 120 -14.03 22.64 2.85
C ALA A 120 -12.62 23.16 2.50
N MET A 121 -12.21 23.03 1.23
CA MET A 121 -10.93 23.56 0.75
C MET A 121 -10.88 25.09 0.77
N GLU A 122 -11.99 25.76 0.42
CA GLU A 122 -12.09 27.21 0.49
C GLU A 122 -11.86 27.71 1.90
N LEU A 123 -12.53 27.13 2.90
CA LEU A 123 -12.38 27.50 4.31
C LEU A 123 -10.94 27.27 4.81
N ALA A 124 -10.33 26.13 4.48
CA ALA A 124 -8.93 25.87 4.81
C ALA A 124 -7.97 26.87 4.13
N SER A 125 -8.26 27.30 2.90
CA SER A 125 -7.47 28.29 2.17
C SER A 125 -7.65 29.71 2.73
N GLN A 126 -8.86 30.04 3.20
CA GLN A 126 -9.15 31.28 3.89
C GLN A 126 -8.34 31.40 5.19
N VAL A 127 -8.21 30.32 5.96
CA VAL A 127 -7.36 30.31 7.17
C VAL A 127 -5.93 30.72 6.84
N ILE A 128 -5.34 30.20 5.76
CA ILE A 128 -3.98 30.54 5.32
C ILE A 128 -3.88 32.00 4.89
N SER A 129 -4.83 32.46 4.07
CA SER A 129 -4.74 33.79 3.45
C SER A 129 -5.16 34.95 4.37
N GLN A 130 -6.04 34.71 5.34
CA GLN A 130 -6.60 35.75 6.21
C GLN A 130 -5.85 35.90 7.54
N ASN A 131 -5.00 34.94 7.92
CA ASN A 131 -4.21 35.00 9.15
C ASN A 131 -2.73 35.30 8.88
N PRO A 132 -2.30 36.58 8.90
CA PRO A 132 -0.89 36.94 8.69
C PRO A 132 0.05 36.47 9.81
N PHE A 133 -0.49 35.97 10.93
CA PHE A 133 0.26 35.42 12.06
C PHE A 133 0.12 33.90 12.20
N LEU A 134 -0.35 33.22 11.14
CA LEU A 134 -0.45 31.77 11.14
C LEU A 134 0.94 31.17 11.31
N CYS A 135 1.11 30.29 12.29
CA CYS A 135 2.39 29.61 12.43
C CYS A 135 2.59 28.61 11.29
N GLU A 136 3.85 28.34 10.94
CA GLU A 136 4.21 27.47 9.84
C GLU A 136 3.61 26.07 9.99
N LEU A 137 3.48 25.59 11.23
CA LEU A 137 2.93 24.28 11.52
C LEU A 137 1.42 24.21 11.27
N ASP A 138 0.70 25.28 11.55
CA ASP A 138 -0.72 25.38 11.24
C ASP A 138 -0.96 25.56 9.75
N GLU A 139 -0.10 26.30 9.04
CA GLU A 139 -0.13 26.37 7.58
C GLU A 139 0.07 24.98 6.96
N MET A 140 1.04 24.20 7.44
CA MET A 140 1.24 22.83 6.97
C MET A 140 0.01 21.96 7.19
N ARG A 141 -0.68 22.09 8.34
CA ARG A 141 -1.93 21.35 8.61
C ARG A 141 -3.02 21.70 7.61
N CYS A 142 -3.23 22.99 7.34
CA CYS A 142 -4.22 23.44 6.35
C CYS A 142 -3.90 22.89 4.96
N ARG A 143 -2.64 22.97 4.54
CA ARG A 143 -2.22 22.46 3.22
C ARG A 143 -2.33 20.95 3.13
N LEU A 144 -2.04 20.23 4.21
CA LEU A 144 -2.20 18.77 4.28
C LEU A 144 -3.68 18.37 4.19
N PHE A 145 -4.58 19.12 4.84
CA PHE A 145 -6.02 18.95 4.70
C PHE A 145 -6.47 19.16 3.26
N ILE A 146 -6.06 20.27 2.63
CA ILE A 146 -6.38 20.56 1.22
C ILE A 146 -5.87 19.43 0.32
N ALA A 147 -4.62 18.98 0.50
CA ALA A 147 -4.05 17.89 -0.30
C ALA A 147 -4.82 16.58 -0.17
N ALA A 148 -5.35 16.28 1.03
CA ALA A 148 -6.17 15.10 1.27
C ALA A 148 -7.54 15.19 0.59
N VAL A 149 -8.18 16.36 0.59
CA VAL A 149 -9.43 16.60 -0.17
C VAL A 149 -9.17 16.55 -1.67
N GLN A 150 -8.08 17.15 -2.17
CA GLN A 150 -7.71 17.06 -3.59
C GLN A 150 -7.48 15.61 -4.03
N HIS A 151 -6.84 14.78 -3.18
CA HIS A 151 -6.71 13.35 -3.44
C HIS A 151 -8.07 12.65 -3.57
N SER A 152 -9.03 12.94 -2.68
CA SER A 152 -10.37 12.32 -2.73
C SER A 152 -11.18 12.75 -3.95
N LEU A 153 -10.93 13.96 -4.46
CA LEU A 153 -11.51 14.48 -5.71
C LEU A 153 -10.75 14.04 -6.99
N CYS A 154 -9.76 13.16 -6.87
CA CYS A 154 -8.89 12.74 -7.98
C CYS A 154 -8.05 13.88 -8.61
N GLN A 155 -7.90 15.00 -7.91
CA GLN A 155 -7.03 16.14 -8.28
C GLN A 155 -5.60 15.87 -7.81
N TYR A 156 -4.98 14.81 -8.36
CA TYR A 156 -3.68 14.32 -7.86
C TYR A 156 -2.53 15.29 -8.11
N GLU A 157 -2.56 16.06 -9.20
CA GLU A 157 -1.53 17.07 -9.51
C GLU A 157 -1.58 18.22 -8.50
N ASP A 158 -2.77 18.77 -8.26
CA ASP A 158 -2.97 19.83 -7.28
C ASP A 158 -2.62 19.36 -5.86
N SER A 159 -3.00 18.12 -5.53
CA SER A 159 -2.60 17.45 -4.29
C SER A 159 -1.08 17.41 -4.15
N MET A 160 -0.35 17.01 -5.20
CA MET A 160 1.12 16.99 -5.21
C MET A 160 1.73 18.38 -4.99
N THR A 161 1.20 19.42 -5.64
CA THR A 161 1.66 20.82 -5.44
C THR A 161 1.44 21.29 -4.00
N SER A 162 0.29 20.96 -3.40
CA SER A 162 0.02 21.25 -1.99
C SER A 162 1.04 20.55 -1.07
N LEU A 163 1.35 19.28 -1.34
CA LEU A 163 2.34 18.50 -0.57
C LEU A 163 3.77 19.05 -0.73
N GLU A 164 4.17 19.50 -1.92
CA GLU A 164 5.48 20.12 -2.13
C GLU A 164 5.66 21.37 -1.27
N THR A 165 4.61 22.17 -1.13
CA THR A 165 4.64 23.34 -0.26
C THR A 165 4.79 22.93 1.21
N VAL A 166 4.11 21.86 1.66
CA VAL A 166 4.31 21.31 3.01
C VAL A 166 5.75 20.86 3.22
N VAL A 167 6.36 20.19 2.24
CA VAL A 167 7.78 19.79 2.32
C VAL A 167 8.69 21.00 2.44
N GLN A 168 8.45 22.06 1.66
CA GLN A 168 9.23 23.29 1.74
C GLN A 168 9.14 23.93 3.13
N ILE A 169 7.93 24.08 3.68
CA ILE A 169 7.73 24.62 5.05
C ILE A 169 8.41 23.73 6.10
N ASN A 170 8.35 22.40 5.93
CA ASN A 170 8.97 21.45 6.85
C ASN A 170 10.52 21.50 6.83
N THR A 171 11.15 22.12 5.83
CA THR A 171 12.60 22.37 5.82
C THR A 171 13.00 23.61 6.63
N CYS A 172 12.05 24.42 7.10
CA CYS A 172 12.33 25.57 7.96
C CYS A 172 12.84 25.14 9.35
N TYR A 173 13.89 25.78 9.83
CA TYR A 173 14.57 25.46 11.09
C TYR A 173 13.65 25.52 12.33
N THR A 174 12.64 26.40 12.31
CA THR A 174 11.63 26.56 13.37
C THR A 174 10.70 25.35 13.50
N VAL A 175 10.54 24.57 12.42
CA VAL A 175 9.60 23.46 12.32
C VAL A 175 10.29 22.11 12.53
N LEU A 176 11.57 21.98 12.13
CA LEU A 176 12.34 20.75 12.18
C LEU A 176 12.47 20.10 13.56
N ASN A 177 12.43 20.89 14.64
CA ASN A 177 12.57 20.38 16.01
C ASN A 177 11.22 20.07 16.69
N ASN A 178 10.09 20.29 16.01
CA ASN A 178 8.77 20.00 16.55
C ASN A 178 8.40 18.54 16.27
N PRO A 179 8.04 17.71 17.28
CA PRO A 179 7.64 16.33 17.05
C PRO A 179 6.41 16.19 16.12
N GLU A 180 5.52 17.18 16.10
CA GLU A 180 4.35 17.20 15.21
C GLU A 180 4.75 17.41 13.74
N SER A 181 5.88 18.06 13.46
CA SER A 181 6.35 18.23 12.08
C SER A 181 6.77 16.89 11.47
N SER A 182 7.36 16.00 12.25
CA SER A 182 7.65 14.62 11.82
C SER A 182 6.39 13.85 11.47
N ILE A 183 5.30 14.03 12.23
CA ILE A 183 4.01 13.40 11.95
C ILE A 183 3.42 13.95 10.64
N ILE A 184 3.40 15.28 10.48
CA ILE A 184 2.94 15.95 9.25
C ILE A 184 3.77 15.53 8.04
N ALA A 185 5.10 15.45 8.19
CA ALA A 185 6.01 15.00 7.15
C ALA A 185 5.73 13.54 6.76
N GLY A 186 5.48 12.68 7.74
CA GLY A 186 5.04 11.31 7.50
C GLY A 186 3.73 11.27 6.70
N ILE A 187 2.68 11.97 7.15
CA ILE A 187 1.38 11.97 6.46
C ILE A 187 1.53 12.54 5.04
N THR A 188 2.37 13.55 4.86
CA THR A 188 2.75 14.08 3.54
C THR A 188 3.31 12.98 2.63
N GLN A 189 4.25 12.16 3.13
CA GLN A 189 4.78 11.03 2.36
C GLN A 189 3.73 9.94 2.09
N PHE A 190 2.78 9.74 3.01
CA PHE A 190 1.68 8.81 2.81
C PHE A 190 0.78 9.24 1.65
N ILE A 191 0.28 10.49 1.67
CA ILE A 191 -0.59 11.02 0.61
C ILE A 191 0.16 11.04 -0.73
N LYS A 192 1.44 11.46 -0.74
CA LYS A 192 2.30 11.38 -1.94
C LYS A 192 2.38 9.96 -2.48
N GLY A 193 2.57 8.96 -1.62
CA GLY A 193 2.58 7.55 -2.01
C GLY A 193 1.28 7.14 -2.67
N MET A 194 0.14 7.53 -2.09
CA MET A 194 -1.17 7.25 -2.68
C MET A 194 -1.41 7.97 -4.02
N ASN A 195 -0.93 9.20 -4.20
CA ASN A 195 -0.99 9.90 -5.49
C ASN A 195 -0.14 9.17 -6.53
N LEU A 196 1.08 8.77 -6.19
CA LEU A 196 1.97 8.03 -7.09
C LEU A 196 1.39 6.68 -7.52
N MET A 197 0.67 5.99 -6.63
CA MET A 197 -0.09 4.77 -6.98
C MET A 197 -1.07 5.02 -8.13
N LYS A 198 -1.70 6.20 -8.20
CA LYS A 198 -2.68 6.56 -9.24
C LYS A 198 -2.04 6.86 -10.59
N TYR A 199 -0.76 7.22 -10.59
CA TYR A 199 0.05 7.36 -11.79
C TYR A 199 0.80 6.08 -12.18
N GLU A 200 0.49 4.94 -11.54
CA GLU A 200 1.18 3.65 -11.75
C GLU A 200 2.69 3.71 -11.48
N ARG A 201 3.11 4.74 -10.72
CA ARG A 201 4.48 5.00 -10.30
C ARG A 201 4.82 4.19 -9.05
N PHE A 202 4.67 2.87 -9.15
CA PHE A 202 4.72 1.95 -8.01
C PHE A 202 6.05 1.96 -7.23
N PRO A 203 7.24 2.04 -7.86
CA PRO A 203 8.49 2.16 -7.11
C PRO A 203 8.58 3.42 -6.26
N GLU A 204 8.19 4.56 -6.82
CA GLU A 204 8.23 5.82 -6.09
C GLU A 204 7.14 5.88 -5.01
N ALA A 205 5.97 5.30 -5.29
CA ALA A 205 4.92 5.11 -4.30
C ALA A 205 5.41 4.29 -3.11
N TYR A 206 6.04 3.13 -3.36
CA TYR A 206 6.60 2.27 -2.32
C TYR A 206 7.65 2.99 -1.48
N THR A 207 8.53 3.77 -2.12
CA THR A 207 9.53 4.61 -1.43
C THR A 207 8.84 5.57 -0.46
N SER A 208 7.84 6.28 -0.97
CA SER A 208 7.14 7.32 -0.23
C SER A 208 6.40 6.71 0.96
N LEU A 209 5.73 5.57 0.76
CA LEU A 209 5.04 4.83 1.82
C LEU A 209 6.01 4.27 2.87
N THR A 210 7.19 3.81 2.47
CA THR A 210 8.23 3.35 3.41
C THR A 210 8.65 4.47 4.36
N ARG A 211 8.80 5.69 3.82
CA ARG A 211 9.11 6.88 4.64
C ARG A 211 7.98 7.23 5.60
N ALA A 212 6.74 6.84 5.34
CA ALA A 212 5.59 7.08 6.20
C ALA A 212 5.43 6.03 7.34
N LEU A 213 6.14 4.89 7.31
CA LEU A 213 5.89 3.75 8.21
C LEU A 213 5.96 4.06 9.71
N HIS A 214 6.70 5.11 10.09
CA HIS A 214 6.93 5.50 11.47
C HIS A 214 5.78 6.34 12.06
N ILE A 215 4.77 6.71 11.26
CA ILE A 215 3.62 7.49 11.76
C ILE A 215 2.78 6.63 12.72
N PRO A 216 2.56 7.09 13.96
CA PRO A 216 1.70 6.39 14.90
C PRO A 216 0.29 6.17 14.36
N GLY A 217 -0.22 4.94 14.46
CA GLY A 217 -1.56 4.54 14.01
C GLY A 217 -1.66 4.13 12.54
N TYR A 218 -0.75 4.55 11.67
CA TYR A 218 -0.86 4.32 10.23
C TYR A 218 -0.20 3.03 9.72
N SER A 219 0.57 2.34 10.56
CA SER A 219 1.45 1.25 10.14
C SER A 219 0.75 0.13 9.36
N GLU A 220 -0.43 -0.30 9.80
CA GLU A 220 -1.21 -1.34 9.11
C GLU A 220 -1.72 -0.85 7.75
N LYS A 221 -2.26 0.37 7.70
CA LYS A 221 -2.77 0.97 6.46
C LYS A 221 -1.65 1.20 5.45
N ILE A 222 -0.48 1.65 5.90
CA ILE A 222 0.69 1.84 5.05
C ILE A 222 1.12 0.51 4.44
N ARG A 223 1.22 -0.56 5.25
CA ARG A 223 1.57 -1.90 4.76
C ARG A 223 0.56 -2.42 3.76
N GLU A 224 -0.73 -2.16 3.96
CA GLU A 224 -1.77 -2.49 2.99
C GLU A 224 -1.52 -1.80 1.64
N VAL A 225 -1.30 -0.48 1.65
CA VAL A 225 -1.05 0.27 0.41
C VAL A 225 0.29 -0.13 -0.24
N GLN A 226 1.32 -0.45 0.56
CA GLN A 226 2.58 -1.00 0.04
C GLN A 226 2.36 -2.33 -0.68
N ARG A 227 1.54 -3.23 -0.11
CA ARG A 227 1.20 -4.49 -0.79
C ARG A 227 0.49 -4.23 -2.12
N GLN A 228 -0.42 -3.25 -2.16
CA GLN A 228 -1.08 -2.85 -3.41
C GLN A 228 -0.09 -2.30 -4.43
N ALA A 229 0.93 -1.54 -4.00
CA ALA A 229 2.00 -1.06 -4.88
C ALA A 229 2.78 -2.22 -5.50
N VAL A 230 3.11 -3.22 -4.69
CA VAL A 230 3.82 -4.42 -5.14
C VAL A 230 2.99 -5.22 -6.14
N ILE A 231 1.71 -5.45 -5.83
CA ILE A 231 0.79 -6.15 -6.74
C ILE A 231 0.67 -5.39 -8.07
N GLY A 232 0.43 -4.07 -8.01
CA GLY A 232 0.33 -3.23 -9.21
C GLY A 232 1.56 -3.30 -10.09
N PHE A 233 2.75 -3.24 -9.49
CA PHE A 233 4.02 -3.40 -10.20
C PHE A 233 4.15 -4.74 -10.89
N THR A 234 3.86 -5.85 -10.18
CA THR A 234 3.92 -7.19 -10.78
C THR A 234 2.92 -7.39 -11.92
N CYS A 235 1.75 -6.75 -11.86
CA CYS A 235 0.76 -6.82 -12.93
C CYS A 235 1.22 -6.09 -14.20
N ILE A 236 1.87 -4.91 -14.05
CA ILE A 236 2.42 -4.19 -15.20
C ILE A 236 3.57 -4.97 -15.83
N GLU A 237 4.52 -5.47 -15.02
CA GLU A 237 5.65 -6.26 -15.54
C GLU A 237 5.16 -7.52 -16.28
N ALA A 238 4.15 -8.21 -15.75
CA ALA A 238 3.57 -9.37 -16.40
C ALA A 238 2.88 -9.02 -17.73
N ALA A 239 2.14 -7.90 -17.79
CA ALA A 239 1.51 -7.43 -19.02
C ALA A 239 2.53 -7.01 -20.10
N GLU A 240 3.65 -6.40 -19.71
CA GLU A 240 4.73 -6.05 -20.63
C GLU A 240 5.43 -7.29 -21.22
N PHE A 241 5.51 -8.39 -20.45
CA PHE A 241 6.11 -9.65 -20.91
C PHE A 241 5.23 -10.40 -21.93
N ASP A 242 3.90 -10.38 -21.75
CA ASP A 242 2.94 -11.02 -22.66
C ASP A 242 2.82 -10.32 -24.03
N HIS A 243 3.32 -9.08 -24.15
CA HIS A 243 3.32 -8.32 -25.41
C HIS A 243 4.60 -8.45 -26.24
N SER A 244 5.58 -9.27 -25.82
CA SER A 244 6.73 -9.59 -26.67
C SER A 244 6.35 -10.58 -27.78
N PRO A 245 6.39 -10.20 -29.06
CA PRO A 245 6.10 -11.11 -30.18
C PRO A 245 7.14 -12.23 -30.33
N GLU A 246 8.24 -12.18 -29.57
CA GLU A 246 9.41 -13.03 -29.74
C GLU A 246 9.29 -14.35 -28.96
N ALA A 247 8.42 -14.43 -27.95
CA ALA A 247 8.22 -15.66 -27.18
C ALA A 247 7.23 -16.64 -27.81
N SER A 248 6.36 -16.18 -28.72
CA SER A 248 5.25 -16.99 -29.25
C SER A 248 5.55 -17.73 -30.57
N THR A 249 6.70 -17.52 -31.21
CA THR A 249 7.02 -18.15 -32.51
C THR A 249 8.05 -19.27 -32.44
N HIS A 250 8.79 -19.42 -31.34
CA HIS A 250 9.81 -20.48 -31.22
C HIS A 250 9.31 -21.80 -30.59
N ALA A 251 8.21 -21.79 -29.83
CA ALA A 251 7.73 -23.00 -29.16
C ALA A 251 6.86 -23.93 -30.04
N LEU A 252 6.46 -23.47 -31.24
CA LEU A 252 5.55 -24.21 -32.13
C LEU A 252 6.25 -24.93 -33.29
N LEU A 253 7.58 -24.82 -33.43
CA LEU A 253 8.31 -25.43 -34.55
C LEU A 253 9.14 -26.67 -34.17
N ASP A 254 9.31 -26.99 -32.89
CA ASP A 254 10.12 -28.15 -32.47
C ASP A 254 9.31 -29.45 -32.26
N TRP A 255 7.99 -29.43 -32.47
CA TRP A 255 7.13 -30.61 -32.26
C TRP A 255 6.83 -31.43 -33.52
N GLU A 256 7.04 -30.90 -34.73
CA GLU A 256 6.70 -31.62 -35.97
C GLU A 256 7.85 -32.48 -36.54
N ASP A 257 9.09 -32.34 -36.06
CA ASP A 257 10.25 -33.07 -36.63
C ASP A 257 10.63 -34.39 -35.92
N SER A 258 9.89 -34.81 -34.88
CA SER A 258 10.24 -36.02 -34.11
C SER A 258 9.50 -37.31 -34.50
N GLU A 259 8.57 -37.30 -35.47
CA GLU A 259 7.78 -38.49 -35.83
C GLU A 259 8.18 -39.21 -37.14
N LEU A 260 9.25 -38.80 -37.84
CA LEU A 260 9.61 -39.39 -39.16
C LEU A 260 10.87 -40.27 -39.19
N VAL A 261 11.28 -40.87 -38.06
CA VAL A 261 12.32 -41.92 -38.08
C VAL A 261 11.87 -43.12 -37.26
N ASN A 262 10.94 -43.91 -37.80
CA ASN A 262 10.83 -45.36 -37.54
C ASN A 262 9.71 -46.03 -38.35
N THR A 263 9.75 -45.92 -39.67
CA THR A 263 9.15 -46.92 -40.55
C THR A 263 9.97 -47.00 -41.82
N ASP A 264 10.95 -47.90 -41.85
CA ASP A 264 11.11 -48.82 -42.97
C ASP A 264 12.03 -49.98 -42.56
N SER A 265 11.36 -51.07 -42.23
CA SER A 265 11.89 -52.42 -42.17
C SER A 265 12.01 -52.99 -43.59
N SER A 266 13.16 -53.56 -43.94
CA SER A 266 13.33 -54.92 -44.53
C SER A 266 14.77 -55.16 -44.97
#